data_AF-A0A427B6F0-F1
#
_entry.id   AF-A0A427B6F0-F1
#
_cell.length_a   1.000
_cell.length_b   1.000
_cell.length_c   1.000
_cell.angle_alpha   90.00
_cell.angle_beta   90.00
_cell.angle_gamma   90.00
#
_symmetry.space_group_name_H-M   'P 1'
#
loop_
_entity.id
_entity.type
_entity.pdbx_description
1 polymer ?
#
loop_
_entity_poly.entity_id
_entity_poly.type
_entity_poly.pdbx_seq_one_letter_code
_entity_poly.pdbx_strand_id
1 'polypeptide(L)'
;MKSVAVVGGGVSGLAAAYKLKSNGLNVTLFDAEERAGGKIKSSSENGLIWDEGANTMVTSYYVQTESEREVGRLIDTLSLREKLQIIPLNPVGLIMSNILSTKSKVLWGSSFDVILEKRWNLVVDYLIDPFVAGTSAGDPESLSVSIMFMQHAFPELWNLEKK
;
A
#
# COMPACT_ATOMS: atom_id res chain seq x y z
N MET A 1 -25.41 2.57 -28.25
CA MET A 1 -24.41 2.18 -27.23
C MET A 1 -24.37 3.27 -26.16
N LYS A 2 -24.27 2.90 -24.87
CA LYS A 2 -24.11 3.89 -23.79
C LYS A 2 -22.65 4.36 -23.77
N SER A 3 -22.44 5.68 -23.73
CA SER A 3 -21.14 6.32 -23.55
C SER A 3 -20.93 6.70 -22.10
N VAL A 4 -19.69 6.53 -21.61
CA VAL A 4 -19.29 6.88 -20.24
C VAL A 4 -18.07 7.78 -20.30
N ALA A 5 -18.13 8.92 -19.60
CA ALA A 5 -16.98 9.78 -19.38
C ALA A 5 -16.37 9.47 -18.00
N VAL A 6 -15.06 9.26 -17.96
CA VAL A 6 -14.28 9.12 -16.73
C VAL A 6 -13.40 10.35 -16.59
N VAL A 7 -13.44 11.03 -15.45
CA VAL A 7 -12.65 12.25 -15.19
C VAL A 7 -11.58 11.93 -14.15
N GLY A 8 -10.33 12.16 -14.52
CA GLY A 8 -9.12 11.79 -13.79
C GLY A 8 -8.49 10.51 -14.33
N GLY A 9 -7.24 10.59 -14.79
CA GLY A 9 -6.39 9.50 -15.27
C GLY A 9 -5.39 9.00 -14.24
N GLY A 10 -5.69 9.19 -12.95
CA GLY A 10 -5.01 8.49 -11.85
C GLY A 10 -5.41 7.01 -11.78
N VAL A 11 -4.79 6.25 -10.85
CA VAL A 11 -5.01 4.80 -10.68
C VAL A 11 -6.49 4.41 -10.62
N SER A 12 -7.31 5.13 -9.85
CA SER A 12 -8.74 4.85 -9.71
C SER A 12 -9.52 5.08 -11.00
N GLY A 13 -9.22 6.15 -11.73
CA GLY A 13 -9.90 6.46 -13.00
C GLY A 13 -9.50 5.51 -14.12
N LEU A 14 -8.22 5.15 -14.19
CA LEU A 14 -7.73 4.12 -15.11
C LEU A 14 -8.37 2.76 -14.82
N ALA A 15 -8.46 2.37 -13.55
CA ALA A 15 -9.12 1.11 -13.15
C ALA A 15 -10.61 1.12 -13.52
N ALA A 16 -11.32 2.23 -13.26
CA ALA A 16 -12.71 2.38 -13.64
C ALA A 16 -12.90 2.30 -15.17
N ALA A 17 -12.08 3.03 -15.93
CA ALA A 17 -12.15 3.02 -17.39
C ALA A 17 -11.84 1.63 -17.97
N TYR A 18 -10.85 0.93 -17.43
CA TYR A 18 -10.52 -0.45 -17.81
C TYR A 18 -11.71 -1.39 -17.58
N LYS A 19 -12.31 -1.34 -16.38
CA LYS A 19 -13.44 -2.19 -16.00
C LYS A 19 -14.69 -1.92 -16.84
N LEU A 20 -14.98 -0.65 -17.11
CA LEU A 20 -16.12 -0.27 -17.97
C LEU A 20 -15.90 -0.73 -19.41
N LYS A 21 -14.67 -0.56 -19.93
CA LYS A 21 -14.30 -0.97 -21.29
C LYS A 21 -14.32 -2.49 -21.46
N SER A 22 -13.84 -3.26 -20.46
CA SER A 22 -13.87 -4.73 -20.49
C SER A 22 -15.29 -5.30 -20.46
N ASN A 23 -16.27 -4.52 -19.97
CA ASN A 23 -17.69 -4.83 -20.03
C ASN A 23 -18.39 -4.30 -21.31
N GLY A 24 -17.63 -3.88 -22.32
CA GLY A 24 -18.15 -3.51 -23.65
C GLY A 24 -18.77 -2.11 -23.75
N LEU A 25 -18.53 -1.24 -22.78
CA LEU A 25 -19.01 0.14 -22.82
C LEU A 25 -18.08 1.04 -23.63
N ASN A 26 -18.65 2.10 -24.24
CA ASN A 26 -17.86 3.13 -24.90
C ASN A 26 -17.36 4.14 -23.86
N VAL A 27 -16.06 4.14 -23.58
CA VAL A 27 -15.47 4.94 -22.49
C VAL A 27 -14.54 6.00 -23.06
N THR A 28 -14.68 7.24 -22.59
CA THR A 28 -13.72 8.33 -22.82
C THR A 28 -13.17 8.77 -21.48
N LEU A 29 -11.84 8.76 -21.34
CA LEU A 29 -11.16 9.20 -20.12
C LEU A 29 -10.54 10.58 -20.37
N PHE A 30 -10.78 11.50 -19.44
CA PHE A 30 -10.24 12.85 -19.44
C PHE A 30 -9.29 13.00 -18.26
N ASP A 31 -8.11 13.57 -18.48
CA ASP A 31 -7.21 14.02 -17.42
C ASP A 31 -6.87 15.49 -17.70
N ALA A 32 -6.54 16.24 -16.65
CA ALA A 32 -6.05 17.61 -16.77
C ALA A 32 -4.59 17.65 -17.21
N GLU A 33 -3.83 16.59 -16.92
CA GLU A 33 -2.43 16.42 -17.28
C GLU A 33 -2.28 15.77 -18.67
N GLU A 34 -1.13 16.00 -19.32
CA GLU A 34 -0.81 15.38 -20.62
C GLU A 34 -0.51 13.87 -20.54
N ARG A 35 -0.37 13.33 -19.33
CA ARG A 35 -0.04 11.92 -19.09
C ARG A 35 -1.02 11.27 -18.12
N ALA A 36 -1.23 9.96 -18.31
CA ALA A 36 -1.90 9.13 -17.33
C ALA A 36 -0.99 8.79 -16.13
N GLY A 37 -1.59 8.31 -15.04
CA GLY A 37 -0.93 7.84 -13.82
C GLY A 37 -1.24 8.68 -12.58
N GLY A 38 -1.63 9.94 -12.75
CA GLY A 38 -1.90 10.87 -11.65
C GLY A 38 -0.68 11.00 -10.73
N LYS A 39 -0.86 10.68 -9.44
CA LYS A 39 0.21 10.71 -8.43
C LYS A 39 1.26 9.60 -8.59
N ILE A 40 1.01 8.58 -9.41
CA ILE A 40 2.04 7.58 -9.75
C ILE A 40 2.87 8.15 -10.90
N LYS A 41 4.14 8.41 -10.64
CA LYS A 41 5.10 8.96 -11.61
C LYS A 41 6.52 8.55 -11.23
N SER A 42 7.24 8.01 -12.19
CA SER A 42 8.68 7.76 -12.08
C SER A 42 9.42 8.81 -12.91
N SER A 43 10.45 9.40 -12.34
CA SER A 43 11.34 10.36 -13.00
C SER A 43 12.76 9.83 -13.05
N SER A 44 13.51 10.23 -14.08
CA SER A 44 14.88 9.80 -14.30
C SER A 44 15.74 11.00 -14.68
N GLU A 45 16.83 11.19 -13.95
CA GLU A 45 17.81 12.25 -14.22
C GLU A 45 19.21 11.77 -13.84
N ASN A 46 20.20 12.05 -14.69
CA ASN A 46 21.61 11.68 -14.45
C ASN A 46 21.84 10.19 -14.11
N GLY A 47 21.01 9.30 -14.69
CA GLY A 47 21.08 7.85 -14.44
C GLY A 47 20.44 7.39 -13.12
N LEU A 48 19.82 8.29 -12.36
CA LEU A 48 19.06 7.98 -11.16
C LEU A 48 17.57 7.95 -11.49
N ILE A 49 16.85 6.94 -11.01
CA ILE A 49 15.39 6.82 -11.17
C ILE A 49 14.76 6.90 -9.77
N TRP A 50 13.71 7.70 -9.63
CA TRP A 50 12.92 7.79 -8.39
C TRP A 50 11.44 7.93 -8.69
N ASP A 51 10.60 7.53 -7.73
CA ASP A 51 9.16 7.72 -7.79
C ASP A 51 8.74 9.00 -7.04
N GLU A 52 7.89 9.82 -7.65
CA GLU A 52 7.39 11.09 -7.09
C GLU A 52 6.11 10.92 -6.24
N GLY A 53 5.66 9.68 -6.01
CA GLY A 53 4.42 9.40 -5.29
C GLY A 53 4.34 7.97 -4.76
N ALA A 54 3.17 7.34 -4.87
CA ALA A 54 2.95 6.01 -4.31
C ALA A 54 3.89 4.96 -4.93
N ASN A 55 4.68 4.28 -4.09
CA ASN A 55 5.67 3.29 -4.52
C ASN A 55 5.32 1.84 -4.14
N THR A 56 4.43 1.64 -3.16
CA THR A 56 4.19 0.34 -2.54
C THR A 56 2.70 0.09 -2.40
N MET A 57 2.29 -1.13 -2.71
CA MET A 57 0.95 -1.64 -2.43
C MET A 57 1.07 -2.83 -1.48
N VAL A 58 0.30 -2.79 -0.38
CA VAL A 58 0.21 -3.91 0.55
C VAL A 58 -0.76 -4.93 -0.03
N THR A 59 -0.32 -6.18 -0.18
CA THR A 59 -1.18 -7.31 -0.57
C THR A 59 -1.15 -8.37 0.53
N SER A 60 -2.29 -8.99 0.82
CA SER A 60 -2.41 -10.06 1.80
C SER A 60 -2.42 -11.42 1.10
N TYR A 61 -1.40 -12.24 1.36
CA TYR A 61 -1.35 -13.61 0.81
C TYR A 61 -2.50 -14.49 1.33
N TYR A 62 -3.03 -14.19 2.51
CA TYR A 62 -4.02 -15.02 3.21
C TYR A 62 -5.48 -14.68 2.90
N VAL A 63 -5.76 -13.44 2.48
CA VAL A 63 -7.11 -12.98 2.14
C VAL A 63 -7.06 -12.39 0.75
N GLN A 64 -7.43 -13.17 -0.27
CA GLN A 64 -7.58 -12.63 -1.63
C GLN A 64 -8.94 -11.98 -1.79
N THR A 65 -8.98 -10.67 -1.67
CA THR A 65 -10.14 -9.87 -2.05
C THR A 65 -10.40 -9.98 -3.56
N GLU A 66 -11.63 -9.68 -4.00
CA GLU A 66 -11.93 -9.61 -5.45
C GLU A 66 -11.03 -8.59 -6.17
N SER A 67 -10.69 -7.51 -5.47
CA SER A 67 -9.78 -6.47 -5.97
C SER A 67 -8.37 -7.02 -6.23
N GLU A 68 -7.82 -7.84 -5.32
CA GLU A 68 -6.49 -8.44 -5.51
C GLU A 68 -6.44 -9.42 -6.68
N ARG A 69 -7.52 -10.18 -6.93
CA ARG A 69 -7.59 -11.05 -8.12
C ARG A 69 -7.66 -10.25 -9.40
N GLU A 70 -8.41 -9.16 -9.42
CA GLU A 70 -8.52 -8.26 -10.58
C GLU A 70 -7.18 -7.57 -10.87
N VAL A 71 -6.47 -7.13 -9.82
CA VAL A 71 -5.11 -6.58 -9.92
C VAL A 71 -4.11 -7.63 -10.40
N GLY A 72 -4.16 -8.85 -9.89
CA GLY A 72 -3.30 -9.96 -10.34
C GLY A 72 -3.48 -10.24 -11.84
N ARG A 73 -4.73 -10.33 -12.31
CA ARG A 73 -5.02 -10.47 -13.75
C ARG A 73 -4.52 -9.30 -14.57
N LEU A 74 -4.62 -8.08 -14.05
CA LEU A 74 -4.12 -6.88 -14.74
C LEU A 74 -2.59 -6.91 -14.85
N ILE A 75 -1.89 -7.30 -13.78
CA ILE A 75 -0.44 -7.51 -13.78
C ILE A 75 -0.04 -8.54 -14.84
N ASP A 76 -0.74 -9.67 -14.90
CA ASP A 76 -0.46 -10.72 -15.87
C ASP A 76 -0.74 -10.24 -17.30
N THR A 77 -1.87 -9.56 -17.52
CA THR A 77 -2.27 -9.00 -18.84
C THR A 77 -1.26 -7.97 -19.34
N LEU A 78 -0.73 -7.14 -18.45
CA LEU A 78 0.27 -6.13 -18.76
C LEU A 78 1.70 -6.69 -18.75
N SER A 79 1.89 -7.99 -18.49
CA SER A 79 3.19 -8.65 -18.38
C SER A 79 4.12 -7.96 -17.38
N LEU A 80 3.57 -7.49 -16.25
CA LEU A 80 4.31 -6.75 -15.22
C LEU A 80 4.85 -7.65 -14.11
N ARG A 81 4.57 -8.95 -14.16
CA ARG A 81 4.85 -9.91 -13.08
C ARG A 81 6.33 -9.97 -12.71
N GLU A 82 7.20 -9.91 -13.72
CA GLU A 82 8.66 -9.91 -13.59
C GLU A 82 9.24 -8.61 -13.00
N LYS A 83 8.44 -7.54 -12.96
CA LYS A 83 8.85 -6.24 -12.40
C LYS A 83 8.43 -6.07 -10.95
N LEU A 84 7.68 -7.02 -10.38
CA LEU A 84 7.22 -6.93 -8.99
C LEU A 84 8.35 -7.26 -8.02
N GLN A 85 8.61 -6.33 -7.10
CA GLN A 85 9.44 -6.59 -5.93
C GLN A 85 8.53 -6.86 -4.73
N ILE A 86 8.64 -8.06 -4.17
CA ILE A 86 7.86 -8.45 -2.99
C ILE A 86 8.67 -8.13 -1.73
N ILE A 87 8.14 -7.23 -0.90
CA ILE A 87 8.71 -6.90 0.40
C ILE A 87 7.90 -7.64 1.47
N PRO A 88 8.49 -8.59 2.21
CA PRO A 88 7.79 -9.28 3.29
C PRO A 88 7.51 -8.32 4.45
N LEU A 89 6.23 -8.14 4.79
CA LEU A 89 5.78 -7.22 5.83
C LEU A 89 5.77 -7.84 7.25
N ASN A 90 5.88 -9.16 7.36
CA ASN A 90 5.97 -9.80 8.67
C ASN A 90 7.43 -9.81 9.18
N PRO A 91 7.67 -9.66 10.49
CA PRO A 91 9.02 -9.53 11.06
C PRO A 91 9.94 -10.71 10.71
N VAL A 92 9.41 -11.92 10.73
CA VAL A 92 10.16 -13.15 10.42
C VAL A 92 10.60 -13.16 8.95
N GLY A 93 9.70 -12.80 8.03
CA GLY A 93 9.96 -12.71 6.61
C GLY A 93 10.92 -11.58 6.26
N LEU A 94 10.84 -10.44 6.97
CA LEU A 94 11.77 -9.33 6.84
C LEU A 94 13.19 -9.74 7.27
N ILE A 95 13.31 -10.46 8.40
CA ILE A 95 14.58 -11.04 8.88
C ILE A 95 15.11 -12.10 7.92
N MET A 96 14.25 -12.91 7.31
CA MET A 96 14.68 -13.92 6.33
C MET A 96 14.97 -13.34 4.95
N SER A 97 14.53 -12.12 4.65
CA SER A 97 14.80 -11.45 3.38
C SER A 97 16.24 -10.94 3.25
N ASN A 98 16.69 -10.68 2.03
CA ASN A 98 17.99 -10.04 1.76
C ASN A 98 17.95 -8.51 1.90
N ILE A 99 16.87 -7.94 2.43
CA ILE A 99 16.67 -6.49 2.54
C ILE A 99 17.43 -5.92 3.75
N LEU A 100 17.55 -6.70 4.83
CA LEU A 100 18.26 -6.28 6.04
C LEU A 100 19.68 -6.83 6.09
N SER A 101 20.61 -6.01 6.59
CA SER A 101 21.97 -6.48 6.91
C SER A 101 21.95 -7.45 8.09
N THR A 102 22.92 -8.37 8.16
CA THR A 102 23.03 -9.38 9.23
C THR A 102 23.04 -8.77 10.64
N LYS A 103 23.59 -7.56 10.81
CA LYS A 103 23.57 -6.83 12.10
C LYS A 103 22.17 -6.32 12.46
N SER A 104 21.41 -5.83 11.47
CA SER A 104 20.04 -5.32 11.68
C SER A 104 19.07 -6.43 12.06
N LYS A 105 19.28 -7.65 11.55
CA LYS A 105 18.45 -8.84 11.83
C LYS A 105 18.51 -9.30 13.30
N VAL A 106 19.69 -9.27 13.91
CA VAL A 106 19.92 -9.73 15.30
C VAL A 106 19.31 -8.78 16.33
N LEU A 107 19.35 -7.47 16.05
CA LEU A 107 18.82 -6.43 16.95
C LEU A 107 17.28 -6.48 17.04
N TRP A 108 16.62 -6.83 15.94
CA TRP A 108 15.16 -6.87 15.83
C TRP A 108 14.54 -8.13 16.46
N GLY A 109 15.11 -9.31 16.19
CA GLY A 109 14.53 -10.59 16.65
C GLY A 109 14.52 -10.79 18.17
N SER A 110 15.35 -10.07 18.91
CA SER A 110 15.46 -10.18 20.37
C SER A 110 14.57 -9.20 21.15
N SER A 111 13.96 -8.22 20.47
CA SER A 111 13.19 -7.14 21.11
C SER A 111 11.68 -7.24 20.88
N PHE A 112 11.23 -7.92 19.82
CA PHE A 112 9.85 -7.83 19.35
C PHE A 112 8.82 -8.45 20.31
N ASP A 113 9.09 -9.64 20.83
CA ASP A 113 8.15 -10.37 21.70
C ASP A 113 8.04 -9.75 23.10
N VAL A 114 9.13 -9.16 23.62
CA VAL A 114 9.18 -8.54 24.95
C VAL A 114 8.56 -7.14 24.96
N ILE A 115 8.61 -6.42 23.83
CA ILE A 115 8.07 -5.06 23.71
C ILE A 115 6.53 -5.09 23.60
N LEU A 116 5.98 -6.03 22.83
CA LEU A 116 4.53 -6.15 22.60
C LEU A 116 3.74 -6.42 23.89
N GLU A 117 4.28 -7.22 24.81
CA GLU A 117 3.52 -7.67 25.99
C GLU A 117 3.60 -6.71 27.19
N LYS A 118 4.62 -5.84 27.28
CA LYS A 118 4.87 -5.02 28.48
C LYS A 118 4.95 -3.52 28.26
N ARG A 119 5.01 -3.02 27.02
CA ARG A 119 5.22 -1.59 26.74
C ARG A 119 4.42 -1.09 25.53
N TRP A 120 3.10 -1.16 25.65
CA TRP A 120 2.13 -0.68 24.63
C TRP A 120 2.45 0.72 24.09
N ASN A 121 2.74 1.67 24.99
CA ASN A 121 3.06 3.05 24.56
C ASN A 121 4.28 3.11 23.63
N LEU A 122 5.29 2.25 23.82
CA LEU A 122 6.43 2.20 22.89
C LEU A 122 6.05 1.61 21.53
N VAL A 123 5.08 0.70 21.46
CA VAL A 123 4.58 0.17 20.18
C VAL A 123 3.84 1.26 19.42
N VAL A 124 3.02 2.04 20.11
CA VAL A 124 2.31 3.17 19.51
C VAL A 124 3.31 4.21 19.00
N ASP A 125 4.18 4.72 19.88
CA ASP A 125 5.11 5.82 19.59
C ASP A 125 6.12 5.47 18.48
N TYR A 126 6.63 4.24 18.45
CA TYR A 126 7.73 3.85 17.57
C TYR A 126 7.33 2.99 16.37
N LEU A 127 6.11 2.44 16.34
CA LEU A 127 5.65 1.58 15.25
C LEU A 127 4.39 2.12 14.60
N ILE A 128 3.34 2.38 15.36
CA ILE A 128 2.03 2.76 14.81
C ILE A 128 2.09 4.20 14.29
N ASP A 129 2.53 5.16 15.09
CA ASP A 129 2.54 6.58 14.70
C ASP A 129 3.44 6.85 13.49
N PRO A 130 4.69 6.34 13.43
CA PRO A 130 5.52 6.49 12.24
C PRO A 130 4.93 5.82 11.00
N PHE A 131 4.21 4.70 11.15
CA PHE A 131 3.57 4.02 10.04
C PHE A 131 2.34 4.78 9.52
N VAL A 132 1.50 5.29 10.42
CA VAL A 132 0.34 6.12 10.09
C VAL A 132 0.80 7.41 9.41
N ALA A 133 1.77 8.11 10.00
CA ALA A 133 2.35 9.31 9.42
C ALA A 133 3.00 9.01 8.06
N GLY A 134 3.73 7.90 7.94
CA GLY A 134 4.40 7.50 6.70
C GLY A 134 3.45 7.12 5.56
N THR A 135 2.30 6.52 5.86
CA THR A 135 1.34 6.05 4.84
C THR A 135 0.31 7.09 4.44
N SER A 136 -0.19 7.87 5.41
CA SER A 136 -1.25 8.85 5.19
C SER A 136 -0.73 10.28 5.03
N ALA A 137 0.54 10.55 5.40
CA ALA A 137 1.05 11.89 5.65
C ALA A 137 0.17 12.71 6.63
N GLY A 138 -0.65 12.01 7.42
CA GLY A 138 -1.56 12.59 8.40
C GLY A 138 -0.95 12.66 9.79
N ASP A 139 -1.52 13.51 10.62
CA ASP A 139 -1.20 13.59 12.05
C ASP A 139 -1.77 12.36 12.78
N PRO A 140 -0.94 11.50 13.40
CA PRO A 140 -1.41 10.34 14.15
C PRO A 140 -2.36 10.69 15.31
N GLU A 141 -2.20 11.89 15.89
CA GLU A 141 -3.06 12.41 16.95
C GLU A 141 -4.45 12.83 16.42
N SER A 142 -4.61 12.93 15.09
CA SER A 142 -5.92 13.21 14.51
C SER A 142 -6.86 12.02 14.74
N LEU A 143 -7.92 12.26 15.51
CA LEU A 143 -8.87 11.24 15.97
C LEU A 143 -9.39 10.37 14.82
N SER A 144 -9.65 10.96 13.65
CA SER A 144 -10.17 10.24 12.49
C SER A 144 -9.16 9.26 11.88
N VAL A 145 -7.87 9.60 11.87
CA VAL A 145 -6.83 8.75 11.29
C VAL A 145 -6.54 7.59 12.24
N SER A 146 -6.36 7.86 13.54
CA SER A 146 -6.13 6.82 14.54
C SER A 146 -7.31 5.83 14.67
N ILE A 147 -8.55 6.34 14.72
CA ILE A 147 -9.75 5.50 14.79
C ILE A 147 -9.93 4.64 13.52
N MET A 148 -9.82 5.25 12.33
CA MET A 148 -10.04 4.52 11.08
C MET A 148 -8.96 3.47 10.86
N PHE A 149 -7.70 3.82 11.17
CA PHE A 149 -6.56 2.94 11.01
C PHE A 149 -6.59 1.78 11.99
N MET A 150 -6.80 2.02 13.28
CA MET A 150 -6.87 0.94 14.28
C MET A 150 -8.04 -0.01 14.03
N GLN A 151 -9.21 0.51 13.64
CA GLN A 151 -10.38 -0.34 13.35
C GLN A 151 -10.19 -1.23 12.11
N HIS A 152 -9.52 -0.75 11.07
CA HIS A 152 -9.43 -1.46 9.79
C HIS A 152 -8.13 -2.22 9.61
N ALA A 153 -7.00 -1.68 10.05
CA ALA A 153 -5.69 -2.32 9.91
C ALA A 153 -5.39 -3.30 11.05
N PHE A 154 -5.90 -3.02 12.27
CA PHE A 154 -5.63 -3.83 13.46
C PHE A 154 -6.90 -4.09 14.31
N PRO A 155 -7.95 -4.69 13.73
CA PRO A 155 -9.25 -4.85 14.41
C PRO A 155 -9.16 -5.62 15.73
N GLU A 156 -8.24 -6.57 15.84
CA GLU A 156 -8.00 -7.35 17.07
C GLU A 156 -7.39 -6.49 18.19
N LEU A 157 -6.46 -5.59 17.86
CA LEU A 157 -5.83 -4.68 18.82
C LEU A 157 -6.80 -3.60 19.31
N TRP A 158 -7.60 -3.03 18.41
CA TRP A 158 -8.63 -2.04 18.75
C TRP A 158 -9.66 -2.59 19.76
N ASN A 159 -10.00 -3.87 19.65
CA ASN A 159 -10.94 -4.51 20.58
C ASN A 159 -10.33 -4.79 21.96
N LEU A 160 -9.00 -4.90 22.07
CA LEU A 160 -8.30 -5.07 23.34
C LEU A 160 -8.20 -3.76 24.11
N GLU A 161 -8.01 -2.63 23.42
CA GLU A 161 -7.96 -1.29 24.02
C GLU A 161 -9.32 -0.83 24.59
N LYS A 162 -10.43 -1.36 24.05
CA LYS A 162 -11.80 -1.06 24.51
C LYS A 162 -12.27 -1.88 25.71
N LYS A 163 -11.42 -2.73 26.29
CA LYS A 163 -11.70 -3.48 27.53
C LYS A 163 -11.07 -2.79 28.74
#